data_AF-A0A959P4Y9-F1
#
_entry.id   AF-A0A959P4Y9-F1
#
_cell.length_a   1.000
_cell.length_b   1.000
_cell.length_c   1.000
_cell.angle_alpha   90.00
_cell.angle_beta   90.00
_cell.angle_gamma   90.00
#
_symmetry.space_group_name_H-M   'P 1'
#
loop_
_entity.id
_entity.type
_entity.pdbx_description
1 polymer ?
#
loop_
_entity_poly.entity_id
_entity_poly.type
_entity_poly.pdbx_seq_one_letter_code
_entity_poly.pdbx_strand_id
1 'polypeptide(L)'
;GDPPLFLGFLRGVDFFWFFDDIWFIWLPTVLLILAIFYVIDSRNVAENDNEEYSGKIEFKGLKNVGFVLIILISVFIDPAVIPWVPSLAPLPFGIREVIMFAVVYFSYKMADEEILKANEFDFEPIKEVAYLFIGIFATMIPALQLIAHEAKVLGDQLNTGIFYWATGLLSGFLDNAPTYLNFLSAAMGKFGLDINNPAEVHQLSVEYPIYLTAISVAAVFFGAMTYIGNGPNFMVKSICERSGIKMPSFFAYWIKFAIPVLIPIFTLVWLIFFNGG
;
A
#
# COMPACT_ATOMS: atom_id res chain seq x y z
N GLY A 1 3.59 5.18 -3.94
CA GLY A 1 3.73 4.69 -2.55
C GLY A 1 2.67 3.64 -2.32
N ASP A 2 2.95 2.64 -1.49
CA ASP A 2 1.92 1.71 -1.03
C ASP A 2 0.87 2.50 -0.21
N PRO A 3 -0.45 2.37 -0.46
CA PRO A 3 -1.49 3.12 0.24
C PRO A 3 -1.37 3.20 1.78
N PRO A 4 -0.92 2.16 2.51
CA PRO A 4 -0.67 2.23 3.97
C PRO A 4 0.22 3.40 4.40
N LEU A 5 1.39 3.55 3.78
CA LEU A 5 2.37 4.57 4.20
C LEU A 5 1.88 5.98 3.88
N PHE A 6 1.16 6.12 2.77
CA PHE A 6 0.54 7.39 2.42
C PHE A 6 -0.55 7.77 3.44
N LEU A 7 -1.36 6.82 3.90
CA LEU A 7 -2.34 7.06 4.96
C LEU A 7 -1.68 7.44 6.29
N GLY A 8 -0.54 6.83 6.63
CA GLY A 8 0.28 7.25 7.78
C GLY A 8 0.72 8.69 7.67
N PHE A 9 1.23 9.08 6.49
CA PHE A 9 1.61 10.47 6.21
C PHE A 9 0.44 11.44 6.36
N LEU A 10 -0.74 11.12 5.81
CA LEU A 10 -1.95 11.92 6.00
C LEU A 10 -2.40 12.04 7.46
N ARG A 11 -2.00 11.09 8.32
CA ARG A 11 -2.29 11.10 9.75
C ARG A 11 -1.25 11.82 10.59
N GLY A 12 -0.08 12.17 10.05
CA GLY A 12 0.97 12.90 10.75
C GLY A 12 2.31 12.20 10.86
N VAL A 13 2.50 11.04 10.21
CA VAL A 13 3.84 10.44 10.06
C VAL A 13 4.65 11.28 9.07
N ASP A 14 5.92 11.54 9.36
CA ASP A 14 6.75 12.34 8.46
C ASP A 14 6.95 11.64 7.11
N PHE A 15 6.94 12.41 6.01
CA PHE A 15 7.07 11.85 4.66
C PHE A 15 8.40 11.10 4.46
N PHE A 16 9.50 11.66 4.99
CA PHE A 16 10.85 11.11 4.80
C PHE A 16 11.19 9.96 5.76
N TRP A 17 10.36 9.72 6.78
CA TRP A 17 10.51 8.64 7.75
C TRP A 17 10.79 7.27 7.10
N PHE A 18 10.19 6.99 5.95
CA PHE A 18 10.47 5.76 5.19
C PHE A 18 11.98 5.59 4.86
N PHE A 19 12.64 6.66 4.44
CA PHE A 19 14.05 6.65 4.05
C PHE A 19 14.99 6.66 5.25
N ASP A 20 14.49 7.00 6.43
CA ASP A 20 15.28 6.99 7.66
C ASP A 20 15.14 5.63 8.38
N ASP A 21 13.91 5.10 8.46
CA ASP A 21 13.55 3.99 9.37
C ASP A 21 13.13 2.67 8.69
N ILE A 22 12.81 2.65 7.39
CA ILE A 22 12.23 1.46 6.74
C ILE A 22 13.10 0.88 5.63
N TRP A 23 13.78 1.72 4.84
CA TRP A 23 14.41 1.27 3.58
C TRP A 23 15.38 0.09 3.75
N PHE A 24 16.07 0.00 4.89
CA PHE A 24 17.02 -1.07 5.21
C PHE A 24 16.35 -2.41 5.53
N ILE A 25 15.05 -2.42 5.84
CA ILE A 25 14.22 -3.64 5.93
C ILE A 25 13.66 -3.96 4.55
N TRP A 26 13.22 -2.94 3.83
CA TRP A 26 12.52 -3.07 2.55
C TRP A 26 13.41 -3.57 1.42
N LEU A 27 14.55 -2.92 1.21
CA LEU A 27 15.46 -3.25 0.12
C LEU A 27 15.92 -4.71 0.17
N PRO A 28 16.48 -5.26 1.28
CA PRO A 28 16.90 -6.65 1.31
C PRO A 28 15.73 -7.63 1.17
N THR A 29 14.55 -7.31 1.70
CA THR A 29 13.36 -8.16 1.55
C THR A 29 12.94 -8.28 0.09
N VAL A 30 12.84 -7.14 -0.61
CA VAL A 30 12.50 -7.12 -2.03
C VAL A 30 13.57 -7.80 -2.87
N LEU A 31 14.86 -7.54 -2.61
CA LEU A 31 15.96 -8.20 -3.31
C LEU A 31 15.94 -9.72 -3.11
N LEU A 32 15.64 -10.21 -1.92
CA LEU A 32 15.53 -11.63 -1.63
C LEU A 32 14.37 -12.27 -2.39
N ILE A 33 13.19 -11.63 -2.39
CA ILE A 33 12.02 -12.10 -3.15
C ILE A 33 12.34 -12.13 -4.65
N LEU A 34 12.95 -11.06 -5.18
CA LEU A 34 13.34 -10.99 -6.59
C LEU A 34 14.39 -12.03 -6.95
N ALA A 35 15.35 -12.30 -6.07
CA ALA A 35 16.36 -13.35 -6.30
C ALA A 35 15.70 -14.74 -6.36
N ILE A 36 14.78 -15.04 -5.44
CA ILE A 36 14.03 -16.31 -5.47
C ILE A 36 13.18 -16.40 -6.73
N PHE A 37 12.47 -15.32 -7.09
CA PHE A 37 11.68 -15.25 -8.32
C PHE A 37 12.56 -15.49 -9.55
N TYR A 38 13.69 -14.81 -9.67
CA TYR A 38 14.64 -14.99 -10.77
C TYR A 38 15.14 -16.44 -10.88
N VAL A 39 15.46 -17.08 -9.76
CA VAL A 39 15.90 -18.50 -9.75
C VAL A 39 14.79 -19.45 -10.19
N ILE A 40 13.53 -19.20 -9.81
CA ILE A 40 12.39 -20.01 -10.25
C ILE A 40 12.12 -19.78 -11.74
N ASP A 41 12.08 -18.52 -12.17
CA ASP A 41 11.76 -18.11 -13.53
C ASP A 41 12.81 -18.60 -14.55
N SER A 42 14.10 -18.43 -14.23
CA SER A 42 15.22 -18.94 -15.06
C SER A 42 15.24 -20.46 -15.23
N ARG A 43 14.58 -21.22 -14.34
CA ARG A 43 14.41 -22.67 -14.47
C ARG A 43 13.16 -23.05 -15.24
N ASN A 44 12.18 -22.15 -15.31
CA ASN A 44 10.96 -22.29 -16.09
C ASN A 44 11.19 -21.77 -17.52
N VAL A 45 12.15 -22.37 -18.24
CA VAL A 45 12.37 -22.06 -19.65
C VAL A 45 11.14 -22.55 -20.42
N ALA A 46 10.28 -21.62 -20.84
CA ALA A 46 9.26 -21.89 -21.84
C ALA A 46 9.96 -22.29 -23.16
N GLU A 47 9.39 -23.25 -23.90
CA GLU A 47 9.77 -23.43 -25.30
C GLU A 47 9.58 -22.09 -26.02
N ASN A 48 10.64 -21.62 -26.68
CA ASN A 48 10.65 -20.32 -27.35
C ASN A 48 9.45 -20.18 -28.29
N ASP A 49 8.52 -19.27 -27.97
CA ASP A 49 7.68 -18.71 -29.01
C ASP A 49 8.58 -17.88 -29.91
N ASN A 50 8.71 -18.33 -31.17
CA ASN A 50 9.42 -17.63 -32.23
C ASN A 50 8.64 -16.39 -32.67
N GLU A 51 8.35 -15.46 -31.75
CA GLU A 51 7.83 -14.16 -32.11
C GLU A 51 8.99 -13.25 -32.54
N GLU A 52 9.10 -12.99 -33.84
CA GLU A 52 9.97 -11.94 -34.37
C GLU A 52 9.44 -10.57 -33.94
N TYR A 53 9.94 -10.06 -32.82
CA TYR A 53 9.69 -8.68 -32.41
C TYR A 53 10.36 -7.72 -33.40
N SER A 54 9.59 -6.76 -33.94
CA SER A 54 10.08 -5.81 -34.96
C SER A 54 11.21 -4.88 -34.50
N GLY A 55 11.56 -4.91 -33.21
CA GLY A 55 12.62 -4.11 -32.59
C GLY A 55 12.30 -2.61 -32.47
N LYS A 56 11.14 -2.16 -32.97
CA LYS A 56 10.72 -0.76 -32.89
C LYS A 56 9.88 -0.53 -31.62
N ILE A 57 10.48 0.14 -30.65
CA ILE A 57 9.77 0.64 -29.46
C ILE A 57 9.27 2.05 -29.77
N GLU A 58 7.95 2.25 -29.78
CA GLU A 58 7.31 3.56 -29.95
C GLU A 58 6.60 3.96 -28.66
N PHE A 59 6.98 5.10 -28.08
CA PHE A 59 6.35 5.64 -26.88
C PHE A 59 5.20 6.58 -27.26
N LYS A 60 3.96 6.08 -27.18
CA LYS A 60 2.75 6.89 -27.33
C LYS A 60 2.23 7.36 -25.97
N GLY A 61 1.77 8.60 -25.86
CA GLY A 61 1.19 9.13 -24.63
C GLY A 61 2.16 9.78 -23.63
N LEU A 62 3.36 10.19 -24.07
CA LEU A 62 4.35 10.91 -23.23
C LEU A 62 3.80 12.13 -22.47
N LYS A 63 2.74 12.77 -23.00
CA LYS A 63 2.04 13.88 -22.31
C LYS A 63 1.51 13.45 -20.93
N ASN A 64 1.08 12.20 -20.77
CA ASN A 64 0.57 11.68 -19.50
C ASN A 64 1.65 11.58 -18.43
N VAL A 65 2.93 11.47 -18.81
CA VAL A 65 4.05 11.52 -17.86
C VAL A 65 4.09 12.88 -17.13
N GLY A 66 3.76 13.96 -17.83
CA GLY A 66 3.64 15.30 -17.22
C GLY A 66 2.56 15.35 -16.15
N PHE A 67 1.38 14.77 -16.41
CA PHE A 67 0.30 14.68 -15.43
C PHE A 67 0.69 13.84 -14.21
N VAL A 68 1.36 12.71 -14.42
CA VAL A 68 1.90 11.88 -13.33
C VAL A 68 2.89 12.69 -12.49
N LEU A 69 3.80 13.44 -13.12
CA LEU A 69 4.75 14.27 -12.40
C LEU A 69 4.06 15.36 -11.56
N ILE A 70 3.00 15.99 -12.08
CA ILE A 70 2.21 16.97 -11.32
C ILE A 70 1.56 16.31 -10.09
N ILE A 71 1.00 15.11 -10.23
CA ILE A 71 0.44 14.36 -9.09
C ILE A 71 1.54 14.09 -8.06
N LEU A 72 2.70 13.61 -8.48
CA LEU A 72 3.83 13.33 -7.59
C LEU A 72 4.29 14.58 -6.83
N ILE A 73 4.40 15.73 -7.52
CA ILE A 73 4.76 17.00 -6.88
C ILE A 73 3.65 17.47 -5.92
N SER A 74 2.37 17.30 -6.30
CA SER A 74 1.24 17.75 -5.49
C SER A 74 1.17 17.08 -4.11
N VAL A 75 1.69 15.86 -3.97
CA VAL A 75 1.77 15.16 -2.68
C VAL A 75 2.51 16.00 -1.63
N PHE A 76 3.51 16.77 -2.05
CA PHE A 76 4.30 17.65 -1.19
C PHE A 76 3.71 19.05 -1.02
N ILE A 77 2.70 19.42 -1.80
CA ILE A 77 2.01 20.71 -1.70
C ILE A 77 0.95 20.62 -0.60
N ASP A 78 1.45 20.53 0.64
CA ASP A 78 0.66 20.42 1.86
C ASP A 78 1.26 21.33 2.94
N PRO A 79 0.46 22.11 3.69
CA PRO A 79 0.95 22.93 4.80
C PRO A 79 1.76 22.16 5.85
N ALA A 80 1.52 20.85 6.01
CA ALA A 80 2.27 19.98 6.93
C ALA A 80 3.70 19.68 6.45
N VAL A 81 3.96 19.76 5.14
CA VAL A 81 5.28 19.53 4.55
C VAL A 81 5.99 20.85 4.25
N ILE A 82 5.24 21.83 3.73
CA ILE A 82 5.76 23.10 3.24
C ILE A 82 5.01 24.24 3.96
N PRO A 83 5.67 24.94 4.90
CA PRO A 83 5.00 25.93 5.76
C PRO A 83 4.32 27.11 5.03
N TRP A 84 4.74 27.42 3.80
CA TRP A 84 4.17 28.53 3.02
C TRP A 84 2.96 28.13 2.17
N VAL A 85 2.60 26.84 2.12
CA VAL A 85 1.38 26.39 1.43
C VAL A 85 0.17 26.81 2.26
N PRO A 86 -0.82 27.51 1.65
CA PRO A 86 -2.02 27.91 2.37
C PRO A 86 -2.86 26.70 2.81
N SER A 87 -3.35 26.74 4.05
CA SER A 87 -4.35 25.78 4.51
C SER A 87 -5.75 26.21 4.06
N LEU A 88 -6.53 25.24 3.57
CA LEU A 88 -7.95 25.42 3.25
C LEU A 88 -8.87 25.07 4.43
N ALA A 89 -8.33 24.92 5.64
CA ALA A 89 -9.12 24.65 6.84
C ALA A 89 -10.25 25.70 7.01
N PRO A 90 -11.46 25.30 7.42
CA PRO A 90 -11.85 23.98 7.92
C PRO A 90 -12.39 23.01 6.85
N LEU A 91 -12.15 23.26 5.56
CA LEU A 91 -12.60 22.32 4.51
C LEU A 91 -11.93 20.95 4.69
N PRO A 92 -12.62 19.84 4.35
CA PRO A 92 -12.09 18.49 4.52
C PRO A 92 -11.03 18.11 3.47
N PHE A 93 -10.62 19.06 2.61
CA PHE A 93 -9.64 18.86 1.55
C PHE A 93 -8.70 20.07 1.45
N GLY A 94 -7.46 19.83 1.02
CA GLY A 94 -6.42 20.84 0.84
C GLY A 94 -6.15 21.17 -0.64
N ILE A 95 -5.11 21.98 -0.85
CA ILE A 95 -4.65 22.37 -2.20
C ILE A 95 -4.18 21.14 -2.99
N ARG A 96 -3.54 20.18 -2.33
CA ARG A 96 -3.14 18.89 -2.92
C ARG A 96 -4.30 18.21 -3.63
N GLU A 97 -5.43 18.01 -2.94
CA GLU A 97 -6.59 17.32 -3.52
C GLU A 97 -7.17 18.11 -4.69
N VAL A 98 -7.24 19.44 -4.59
CA VAL A 98 -7.68 20.31 -5.70
C VAL A 98 -6.81 20.11 -6.95
N ILE A 99 -5.49 20.05 -6.79
CA ILE A 99 -4.55 19.78 -7.89
C ILE A 99 -4.78 18.38 -8.45
N MET A 100 -4.92 17.36 -7.60
CA MET A 100 -5.15 15.98 -8.04
C MET A 100 -6.45 15.86 -8.85
N PHE A 101 -7.56 16.45 -8.40
CA PHE A 101 -8.82 16.45 -9.14
C PHE A 101 -8.72 17.22 -10.46
N ALA A 102 -8.00 18.36 -10.48
CA ALA A 102 -7.74 19.09 -11.70
C ALA A 102 -6.94 18.24 -12.70
N VAL A 103 -5.90 17.54 -12.24
CA VAL A 103 -5.12 16.62 -13.08
C VAL A 103 -5.99 15.52 -13.65
N VAL A 104 -6.81 14.84 -12.84
CA VAL A 104 -7.73 13.79 -13.31
C VAL A 104 -8.65 14.33 -14.42
N TYR A 105 -9.22 15.52 -14.23
CA TYR A 105 -10.08 16.14 -15.23
C TYR A 105 -9.33 16.47 -16.53
N PHE A 106 -8.19 17.15 -16.42
CA PHE A 106 -7.43 17.57 -17.60
C PHE A 106 -6.73 16.41 -18.31
N SER A 107 -6.25 15.39 -17.59
CA SER A 107 -5.61 14.22 -18.17
C SER A 107 -6.60 13.42 -19.00
N TYR A 108 -7.83 13.24 -18.51
CA TYR A 108 -8.88 12.58 -19.28
C TYR A 108 -9.31 13.44 -20.49
N LYS A 109 -9.54 14.74 -20.28
CA LYS A 109 -9.98 15.65 -21.34
C LYS A 109 -8.95 15.80 -22.47
N MET A 110 -7.67 15.72 -22.16
CA MET A 110 -6.57 15.86 -23.13
C MET A 110 -6.04 14.52 -23.65
N ALA A 111 -6.58 13.39 -23.18
CA ALA A 111 -6.18 12.06 -23.63
C ALA A 111 -6.62 11.83 -25.08
N ASP A 112 -5.83 11.04 -25.80
CA ASP A 112 -6.12 10.63 -27.17
C ASP A 112 -7.22 9.56 -27.16
N GLU A 113 -8.32 9.81 -27.88
CA GLU A 113 -9.46 8.89 -27.93
C GLU A 113 -9.13 7.53 -28.55
N GLU A 114 -8.22 7.48 -29.53
CA GLU A 114 -7.80 6.21 -30.14
C GLU A 114 -7.01 5.39 -29.13
N ILE A 115 -6.14 6.04 -28.34
CA ILE A 115 -5.38 5.37 -27.28
C ILE A 115 -6.33 4.87 -26.17
N LEU A 116 -7.33 5.65 -25.76
CA LEU A 116 -8.30 5.22 -24.76
C LEU A 116 -9.11 4.00 -25.23
N LYS A 117 -9.59 4.01 -26.48
CA LYS A 117 -10.32 2.89 -27.08
C LYS A 117 -9.44 1.65 -27.22
N ALA A 118 -8.18 1.81 -27.66
CA ALA A 118 -7.23 0.72 -27.81
C ALA A 118 -6.86 0.04 -26.47
N ASN A 119 -6.97 0.76 -25.35
CA ASN A 119 -6.77 0.22 -24.00
C ASN A 119 -8.08 -0.19 -23.31
N GLU A 120 -9.22 -0.19 -24.01
CA GLU A 120 -10.54 -0.51 -23.45
C GLU A 120 -10.86 0.29 -22.17
N PHE A 121 -10.48 1.58 -22.15
CA PHE A 121 -10.66 2.41 -20.95
C PHE A 121 -12.14 2.61 -20.61
N ASP A 122 -12.50 2.29 -19.37
CA ASP A 122 -13.83 2.51 -18.79
C ASP A 122 -13.70 3.07 -17.36
N PHE A 123 -14.66 3.89 -16.94
CA PHE A 123 -14.74 4.40 -15.57
C PHE A 123 -15.38 3.42 -14.59
N GLU A 124 -16.04 2.36 -15.06
CA GLU A 124 -16.73 1.40 -14.20
C GLU A 124 -15.81 0.76 -13.15
N PRO A 125 -14.59 0.26 -13.48
CA PRO A 125 -13.67 -0.26 -12.48
C PRO A 125 -13.26 0.80 -11.43
N ILE A 126 -13.12 2.06 -11.83
CA ILE A 126 -12.76 3.17 -10.93
C ILE A 126 -13.92 3.45 -9.97
N LYS A 127 -15.16 3.45 -10.46
CA LYS A 127 -16.36 3.64 -9.63
C LYS A 127 -16.54 2.51 -8.63
N GLU A 128 -16.38 1.25 -9.06
CA GLU A 128 -16.45 0.08 -8.18
C GLU A 128 -15.46 0.19 -7.02
N VAL A 129 -14.20 0.51 -7.32
CA VAL A 129 -13.16 0.75 -6.31
C VAL A 129 -13.54 1.94 -5.41
N ALA A 130 -14.03 3.05 -5.96
CA ALA A 130 -14.43 4.21 -5.16
C ALA A 130 -15.57 3.89 -4.18
N TYR A 131 -16.62 3.19 -4.62
CA TYR A 131 -17.71 2.78 -3.74
C TYR A 131 -17.25 1.79 -2.66
N LEU A 132 -16.38 0.85 -3.01
CA LEU A 132 -15.77 -0.08 -2.06
C LEU A 132 -15.01 0.68 -0.96
N PHE A 133 -14.14 1.62 -1.34
CA PHE A 133 -13.38 2.42 -0.39
C PHE A 133 -14.27 3.31 0.48
N ILE A 134 -15.31 3.94 -0.07
CA ILE A 134 -16.29 4.70 0.73
C ILE A 134 -16.95 3.80 1.77
N GLY A 135 -17.41 2.61 1.39
CA GLY A 135 -18.03 1.66 2.31
C GLY A 135 -17.09 1.19 3.43
N ILE A 136 -15.87 0.78 3.06
CA ILE A 136 -14.86 0.30 4.03
C ILE A 136 -14.48 1.42 4.99
N PHE A 137 -14.13 2.61 4.51
CA PHE A 137 -13.70 3.70 5.39
C PHE A 137 -14.83 4.25 6.26
N ALA A 138 -16.06 4.32 5.76
CA ALA A 138 -17.22 4.74 6.56
C ALA A 138 -17.49 3.79 7.73
N THR A 139 -17.37 2.48 7.49
CA THR A 139 -17.59 1.44 8.52
C THR A 139 -16.39 1.23 9.43
N MET A 140 -15.20 1.67 9.02
CA MET A 140 -13.98 1.53 9.80
C MET A 140 -13.91 2.50 10.99
N ILE A 141 -14.52 3.69 10.93
CA ILE A 141 -14.48 4.69 12.03
C ILE A 141 -14.83 4.07 13.40
N PRO A 142 -15.99 3.40 13.60
CA PRO A 142 -16.29 2.77 14.89
C PRO A 142 -15.34 1.61 15.23
N ALA A 143 -14.81 0.91 14.22
CA ALA A 143 -13.84 -0.16 14.42
C ALA A 143 -12.50 0.39 14.96
N LEU A 144 -12.03 1.52 14.43
CA LEU A 144 -10.82 2.22 14.90
C LEU A 144 -10.95 2.67 16.35
N GLN A 145 -12.12 3.18 16.72
CA GLN A 145 -12.40 3.61 18.08
C GLN A 145 -12.43 2.43 19.05
N LEU A 146 -13.10 1.34 18.66
CA LEU A 146 -13.16 0.13 19.47
C LEU A 146 -11.77 -0.48 19.67
N ILE A 147 -10.99 -0.66 18.59
CA ILE A 147 -9.67 -1.27 18.71
C ILE A 147 -8.69 -0.39 19.51
N ALA A 148 -8.78 0.94 19.38
CA ALA A 148 -7.98 1.85 20.21
C ALA A 148 -8.36 1.74 21.70
N HIS A 149 -9.66 1.63 22.01
CA HIS A 149 -10.14 1.44 23.37
C HIS A 149 -9.64 0.11 23.97
N GLU A 150 -9.83 -1.00 23.27
CA GLU A 150 -9.37 -2.31 23.71
C GLU A 150 -7.85 -2.36 23.84
N ALA A 151 -7.11 -1.75 22.91
CA ALA A 151 -5.65 -1.69 22.98
C ALA A 151 -5.15 -0.84 24.15
N LYS A 152 -5.89 0.19 24.58
CA LYS A 152 -5.59 0.93 25.80
C LYS A 152 -5.75 0.07 27.05
N VAL A 153 -6.78 -0.78 27.10
CA VAL A 153 -7.05 -1.68 28.24
C VAL A 153 -6.06 -2.83 28.29
N LEU A 154 -5.74 -3.42 27.14
CA LEU A 154 -4.86 -4.59 27.01
C LEU A 154 -3.42 -4.21 26.68
N GLY A 155 -3.07 -2.93 26.75
CA GLY A 155 -1.82 -2.38 26.22
C GLY A 155 -0.57 -3.11 26.68
N ASP A 156 -0.51 -3.52 27.95
CA ASP A 156 0.65 -4.23 28.52
C ASP A 156 0.88 -5.62 27.91
N GLN A 157 -0.16 -6.23 27.33
CA GLN A 157 -0.08 -7.53 26.66
C GLN A 157 0.28 -7.40 25.18
N LEU A 158 0.17 -6.20 24.60
CA LEU A 158 0.43 -5.94 23.19
C LEU A 158 1.89 -5.55 22.96
N ASN A 159 2.71 -6.54 22.60
CA ASN A 159 4.10 -6.33 22.18
C ASN A 159 4.22 -6.10 20.67
N THR A 160 5.40 -5.65 20.22
CA THR A 160 5.69 -5.39 18.81
C THR A 160 5.45 -6.61 17.93
N GLY A 161 5.76 -7.81 18.42
CA GLY A 161 5.52 -9.06 17.70
C GLY A 161 4.04 -9.32 17.39
N ILE A 162 3.14 -9.03 18.34
CA ILE A 162 1.69 -9.11 18.13
C ILE A 162 1.27 -8.12 17.05
N PHE A 163 1.74 -6.87 17.12
CA PHE A 163 1.44 -5.87 16.09
C PHE A 163 1.94 -6.33 14.71
N TYR A 164 3.16 -6.83 14.58
CA TYR A 164 3.70 -7.32 13.31
C TYR A 164 2.85 -8.47 12.74
N TRP A 165 2.65 -9.54 13.51
CA TRP A 165 1.96 -10.73 13.01
C TRP A 165 0.47 -10.52 12.81
N ALA A 166 -0.21 -9.81 13.71
CA ALA A 166 -1.65 -9.55 13.59
C ALA A 166 -1.93 -8.59 12.43
N THR A 167 -1.11 -7.54 12.26
CA THR A 167 -1.19 -6.66 11.08
C THR A 167 -0.98 -7.47 9.82
N GLY A 168 0.09 -8.26 9.76
CA GLY A 168 0.41 -9.03 8.57
C GLY A 168 -0.68 -10.03 8.19
N LEU A 169 -1.14 -10.83 9.16
CA LEU A 169 -2.19 -11.82 8.93
C LEU A 169 -3.49 -11.16 8.45
N LEU A 170 -3.89 -10.03 9.01
CA LEU A 170 -5.10 -9.34 8.55
C LEU A 170 -4.90 -8.73 7.15
N SER A 171 -3.73 -8.15 6.89
CA SER A 171 -3.39 -7.50 5.61
C SER A 171 -3.41 -8.46 4.45
N GLY A 172 -3.00 -9.71 4.68
CA GLY A 172 -3.07 -10.76 3.67
C GLY A 172 -4.49 -11.08 3.19
N PHE A 173 -5.55 -10.63 3.87
CA PHE A 173 -6.94 -11.00 3.56
C PHE A 173 -7.93 -9.82 3.45
N LEU A 174 -7.68 -8.65 4.06
CA LEU A 174 -8.69 -7.58 4.23
C LEU A 174 -8.35 -6.23 3.54
N ASP A 175 -7.26 -6.17 2.76
CA ASP A 175 -6.60 -4.96 2.20
C ASP A 175 -5.62 -4.28 3.17
N ASN A 176 -4.53 -3.76 2.59
CA ASN A 176 -3.42 -3.16 3.35
C ASN A 176 -3.79 -1.85 4.03
N ALA A 177 -4.57 -0.98 3.38
CA ALA A 177 -4.86 0.37 3.88
C ALA A 177 -5.74 0.37 5.14
N PRO A 178 -6.90 -0.33 5.17
CA PRO A 178 -7.71 -0.48 6.37
C PRO A 178 -6.97 -1.21 7.49
N THR A 179 -6.20 -2.25 7.13
CA THR A 179 -5.39 -2.99 8.10
C THR A 179 -4.37 -2.09 8.79
N TYR A 180 -3.62 -1.31 8.02
CA TYR A 180 -2.66 -0.34 8.54
C TYR A 180 -3.30 0.64 9.52
N LEU A 181 -4.43 1.26 9.15
CA LEU A 181 -5.11 2.23 10.01
C LEU A 181 -5.67 1.59 11.29
N ASN A 182 -6.20 0.37 11.22
CA ASN A 182 -6.66 -0.37 12.39
C ASN A 182 -5.54 -0.59 13.40
N PHE A 183 -4.39 -1.07 12.94
CA PHE A 183 -3.27 -1.34 13.84
C PHE A 183 -2.52 -0.08 14.26
N LEU A 184 -2.46 0.96 13.43
CA LEU A 184 -1.98 2.27 13.86
C LEU A 184 -2.89 2.81 14.97
N SER A 185 -4.21 2.73 14.83
CA SER A 185 -5.16 3.15 15.87
C SER A 185 -5.01 2.35 17.16
N ALA A 186 -4.76 1.03 17.05
CA ALA A 186 -4.47 0.18 18.19
C ALA A 186 -3.14 0.58 18.89
N ALA A 187 -2.08 0.90 18.13
CA ALA A 187 -0.81 1.36 18.70
C ALA A 187 -0.96 2.72 19.38
N MET A 188 -1.68 3.66 18.75
CA MET A 188 -2.04 4.95 19.37
C MET A 188 -2.79 4.72 20.69
N GLY A 189 -3.83 3.87 20.67
CA GLY A 189 -4.61 3.51 21.86
C GLY A 189 -3.78 2.89 22.98
N LYS A 190 -2.86 1.97 22.66
CA LYS A 190 -1.92 1.34 23.61
C LYS A 190 -1.12 2.40 24.37
N PHE A 191 -0.66 3.45 23.71
CA PHE A 191 0.14 4.53 24.32
C PHE A 191 -0.70 5.71 24.81
N GLY A 192 -2.03 5.59 24.76
CA GLY A 192 -2.95 6.65 25.20
C GLY A 192 -2.99 7.86 24.26
N LEU A 193 -2.56 7.69 23.01
CA LEU A 193 -2.51 8.69 21.96
C LEU A 193 -3.76 8.62 21.07
N ASP A 194 -4.08 9.70 20.35
CA ASP A 194 -5.19 9.82 19.39
C ASP A 194 -4.70 9.92 17.94
N ILE A 195 -5.11 8.95 17.11
CA ILE A 195 -4.81 8.89 15.67
C ILE A 195 -5.35 10.10 14.88
N ASN A 196 -6.29 10.86 15.43
CA ASN A 196 -6.83 12.06 14.80
C ASN A 196 -6.05 13.34 15.16
N ASN A 197 -5.06 13.25 16.05
CA ASN A 197 -4.15 14.34 16.38
C ASN A 197 -2.78 14.12 15.69
N PRO A 198 -2.45 14.87 14.62
CA PRO A 198 -1.19 14.67 13.89
C PRO A 198 0.07 14.81 14.74
N ALA A 199 0.04 15.66 15.78
CA ALA A 199 1.18 15.82 16.68
C ALA A 199 1.43 14.55 17.52
N GLU A 200 0.37 13.85 17.91
CA GLU A 200 0.47 12.59 18.66
C GLU A 200 0.86 11.42 17.75
N VAL A 201 0.44 11.45 16.48
CA VAL A 201 0.93 10.46 15.49
C VAL A 201 2.42 10.64 15.25
N HIS A 202 2.90 11.87 15.14
CA HIS A 202 4.33 12.17 15.08
C HIS A 202 5.05 11.77 16.39
N GLN A 203 4.42 11.96 17.55
CA GLN A 203 4.96 11.47 18.82
C GLN A 203 5.16 9.95 18.80
N LEU A 204 4.19 9.17 18.29
CA LEU A 204 4.33 7.72 18.13
C LEU A 204 5.55 7.37 17.26
N SER A 205 5.75 8.09 16.14
CA SER A 205 6.87 7.81 15.24
C SER A 205 8.24 8.07 15.86
N VAL A 206 8.33 8.99 16.84
CA VAL A 206 9.59 9.35 17.50
C VAL A 206 9.83 8.54 18.78
N GLU A 207 8.81 8.40 19.64
CA GLU A 207 8.95 7.74 20.95
C GLU A 207 8.79 6.22 20.87
N TYR A 208 7.97 5.73 19.94
CA TYR A 208 7.66 4.31 19.78
C TYR A 208 7.84 3.83 18.32
N PRO A 209 8.98 4.14 17.66
CA PRO A 209 9.18 3.91 16.24
C PRO A 209 9.01 2.44 15.86
N ILE A 210 9.40 1.52 16.73
CA ILE A 210 9.36 0.08 16.47
C ILE A 210 7.94 -0.43 16.18
N TYR A 211 6.91 0.13 16.82
CA TYR A 211 5.51 -0.24 16.59
C TYR A 211 5.04 0.28 15.23
N LEU A 212 5.33 1.54 14.91
CA LEU A 212 4.99 2.13 13.63
C LEU A 212 5.68 1.38 12.47
N THR A 213 6.96 1.06 12.62
CA THR A 213 7.74 0.29 11.64
C THR A 213 7.18 -1.12 11.48
N ALA A 214 6.87 -1.83 12.57
CA ALA A 214 6.30 -3.16 12.52
C ALA A 214 4.96 -3.21 11.77
N ILE A 215 4.05 -2.27 12.07
CA ILE A 215 2.74 -2.16 11.42
C ILE A 215 2.92 -1.81 9.94
N SER A 216 3.77 -0.82 9.64
CA SER A 216 4.03 -0.37 8.27
C SER A 216 4.59 -1.49 7.39
N VAL A 217 5.62 -2.19 7.87
CA VAL A 217 6.25 -3.29 7.15
C VAL A 217 5.29 -4.46 6.98
N ALA A 218 4.59 -4.86 8.04
CA ALA A 218 3.66 -5.99 7.99
C ALA A 218 2.46 -5.73 7.07
N ALA A 219 1.86 -4.54 7.13
CA ALA A 219 0.74 -4.17 6.27
C ALA A 219 1.13 -4.24 4.78
N VAL A 220 2.31 -3.73 4.42
CA VAL A 220 2.77 -3.76 3.03
C VAL A 220 3.07 -5.20 2.61
N PHE A 221 3.98 -5.87 3.33
CA PHE A 221 4.57 -7.13 2.87
C PHE A 221 3.56 -8.27 2.81
N PHE A 222 2.71 -8.39 3.82
CA PHE A 222 1.74 -9.47 3.86
C PHE A 222 0.58 -9.28 2.87
N GLY A 223 0.38 -8.08 2.32
CA GLY A 223 -0.59 -7.86 1.24
C GLY A 223 -0.35 -8.75 0.01
N ALA A 224 0.87 -9.22 -0.18
CA ALA A 224 1.22 -10.16 -1.24
C ALA A 224 0.83 -11.63 -0.95
N MET A 225 0.34 -11.95 0.25
CA MET A 225 0.06 -13.33 0.67
C MET A 225 -1.09 -13.97 -0.08
N THR A 226 -2.02 -13.18 -0.63
CA THR A 226 -3.19 -13.69 -1.36
C THR A 226 -3.62 -12.75 -2.49
N TYR A 227 -4.47 -13.26 -3.38
CA TYR A 227 -5.04 -12.46 -4.48
C TYR A 227 -5.97 -11.32 -4.03
N ILE A 228 -6.53 -11.40 -2.81
CA ILE A 228 -7.42 -10.38 -2.27
C ILE A 228 -6.71 -9.46 -1.27
N GLY A 229 -5.42 -9.67 -1.02
CA GLY A 229 -4.64 -8.86 -0.09
C GLY A 229 -4.48 -7.41 -0.57
N ASN A 230 -4.53 -7.16 -1.89
CA ASN A 230 -4.63 -5.81 -2.45
C ASN A 230 -5.23 -5.82 -3.86
N GLY A 231 -5.66 -4.63 -4.31
CA GLY A 231 -6.25 -4.41 -5.64
C GLY A 231 -5.35 -4.86 -6.82
N PRO A 232 -4.06 -4.49 -6.86
CA PRO A 232 -3.14 -4.94 -7.92
C PRO A 232 -3.05 -6.47 -8.07
N ASN A 233 -2.96 -7.23 -6.99
CA ASN A 233 -2.91 -8.70 -7.03
C ASN A 233 -4.18 -9.29 -7.66
N PHE A 234 -5.34 -8.75 -7.27
CA PHE A 234 -6.62 -9.16 -7.84
C PHE A 234 -6.70 -8.85 -9.34
N MET A 235 -6.25 -7.65 -9.72
CA MET A 235 -6.23 -7.21 -11.12
C MET A 235 -5.34 -8.08 -12.00
N VAL A 236 -4.12 -8.41 -11.57
CA VAL A 236 -3.22 -9.30 -12.31
C VAL A 236 -3.87 -10.67 -12.51
N LYS A 237 -4.47 -11.25 -11.47
CA LYS A 237 -5.20 -12.52 -11.59
C LYS A 237 -6.33 -12.43 -12.63
N SER A 238 -7.16 -11.39 -12.58
CA SER A 238 -8.27 -11.21 -13.51
C SER A 238 -7.80 -11.03 -14.96
N ILE A 239 -6.69 -10.32 -15.19
CA ILE A 239 -6.10 -10.16 -16.53
C ILE A 239 -5.62 -11.52 -17.05
N CYS A 240 -4.85 -12.27 -16.26
CA CYS A 240 -4.38 -13.60 -16.66
C CYS A 240 -5.53 -14.57 -16.99
N GLU A 241 -6.58 -14.60 -16.16
CA GLU A 241 -7.76 -15.44 -16.40
C GLU A 241 -8.51 -15.03 -17.67
N ARG A 242 -8.64 -13.73 -17.96
CA ARG A 242 -9.22 -13.22 -19.22
C ARG A 242 -8.37 -13.59 -20.45
N SER A 243 -7.04 -13.62 -20.30
CA SER A 243 -6.10 -14.08 -21.33
C SER A 243 -6.04 -15.61 -21.48
N GLY A 244 -6.89 -16.37 -20.78
CA GLY A 244 -6.92 -17.82 -20.86
C GLY A 244 -5.81 -18.54 -20.08
N ILE A 245 -4.99 -17.80 -19.33
CA ILE A 245 -3.94 -18.36 -18.46
C ILE A 245 -4.60 -18.89 -17.19
N LYS A 246 -4.44 -20.18 -16.93
CA LYS A 246 -4.98 -20.82 -15.73
C LYS A 246 -4.21 -20.38 -14.49
N MET A 247 -4.81 -19.48 -13.72
CA MET A 247 -4.25 -19.06 -12.43
C MET A 247 -4.50 -20.13 -11.35
N PRO A 248 -3.56 -20.33 -10.41
CA PRO A 248 -3.80 -21.14 -9.22
C PRO A 248 -5.04 -20.63 -8.46
N SER A 249 -5.83 -21.54 -7.88
CA SER A 249 -6.87 -21.15 -6.93
C SER A 249 -6.27 -20.44 -5.72
N PHE A 250 -7.11 -19.74 -4.94
CA PHE A 250 -6.68 -19.03 -3.73
C PHE A 250 -5.79 -19.88 -2.81
N PHE A 251 -6.27 -21.06 -2.41
CA PHE A 251 -5.52 -21.97 -1.54
C PHE A 251 -4.29 -22.57 -2.23
N ALA A 252 -4.37 -22.84 -3.53
CA ALA A 252 -3.22 -23.36 -4.27
C ALA A 252 -2.09 -22.32 -4.35
N TYR A 253 -2.42 -21.04 -4.58
CA TYR A 253 -1.45 -19.95 -4.55
C TYR A 253 -0.80 -19.84 -3.17
N TRP A 254 -1.64 -19.82 -2.13
CA TRP A 254 -1.19 -19.66 -0.75
C TRP A 254 -0.27 -20.81 -0.30
N ILE A 255 -0.64 -22.06 -0.57
CA ILE A 255 0.13 -23.25 -0.16
C ILE A 255 1.40 -23.44 -1.00
N LYS A 256 1.37 -23.16 -2.31
CA LYS A 256 2.50 -23.44 -3.20
C LYS A 256 3.53 -22.33 -3.25
N PHE A 257 3.10 -21.07 -3.09
CA PHE A 257 3.96 -19.92 -3.28
C PHE A 257 4.07 -19.07 -2.02
N ALA A 258 2.95 -18.61 -1.47
CA ALA A 258 2.99 -17.66 -0.35
C ALA A 258 3.60 -18.27 0.93
N ILE A 259 3.15 -19.46 1.36
CA ILE A 259 3.68 -20.11 2.55
C ILE A 259 5.16 -20.52 2.37
N PRO A 260 5.59 -21.18 1.28
CA PRO A 260 6.98 -21.65 1.19
C PRO A 260 8.00 -20.52 0.94
N VAL A 261 7.58 -19.39 0.37
CA VAL A 261 8.47 -18.28 0.01
C VAL A 261 8.29 -17.11 0.98
N LEU A 262 7.09 -16.55 1.09
CA LEU A 262 6.87 -15.29 1.79
C LEU A 262 6.91 -15.44 3.31
N ILE A 263 6.27 -16.48 3.88
CA ILE A 263 6.26 -16.67 5.34
C ILE A 263 7.67 -16.82 5.93
N PRO A 264 8.59 -17.64 5.38
CA PRO A 264 9.97 -17.70 5.87
C PRO A 264 10.68 -16.34 5.83
N ILE A 265 10.52 -15.58 4.73
CA ILE A 265 11.12 -14.26 4.58
C ILE A 265 10.56 -13.29 5.62
N PHE A 266 9.24 -13.25 5.79
CA PHE A 266 8.59 -12.37 6.75
C PHE A 266 8.86 -12.79 8.20
N THR A 267 9.08 -14.07 8.45
CA THR A 267 9.56 -14.56 9.76
C THR A 267 10.99 -14.09 10.02
N LEU A 268 11.86 -14.14 9.00
CA LEU A 268 13.23 -13.63 9.11
C LEU A 268 13.25 -12.12 9.39
N VAL A 269 12.43 -11.35 8.68
CA VAL A 269 12.24 -9.92 8.94
C VAL A 269 11.83 -9.69 10.39
N TRP A 270 10.83 -10.44 10.88
CA TRP A 270 10.41 -10.36 12.28
C TRP A 270 11.54 -10.70 13.26
N LEU A 271 12.26 -11.80 13.04
CA LEU A 271 13.35 -12.24 13.91
C LEU A 271 14.48 -11.22 14.01
N ILE A 272 14.81 -10.54 12.90
CA ILE A 272 15.92 -9.59 12.83
C ILE A 272 15.52 -8.22 13.41
N PHE A 273 14.31 -7.73 13.11
CA PHE A 273 13.95 -6.34 13.37
C PHE A 273 12.94 -6.12 14.49
N PHE A 274 12.13 -7.12 14.85
CA PHE A 274 10.98 -6.94 15.73
C PHE A 274 10.89 -7.94 16.90
N ASN A 275 11.74 -8.97 16.91
CA ASN A 275 11.77 -9.95 17.99
C ASN A 275 12.44 -9.37 19.24
N GLY A 276 11.73 -9.41 20.38
CA GLY A 276 12.22 -8.91 21.66
C GLY A 276 11.95 -7.43 21.94
N GLY A 277 11.23 -6.74 21.05
CA GLY A 277 10.68 -5.39 21.28
C GLY A 277 9.20 -5.38 21.59
#